data_AF-A0A816AYH6-F1
#
_entry.id   AF-A0A816AYH6-F1
#
_cell.length_a   1.000
_cell.length_b   1.000
_cell.length_c   1.000
_cell.angle_alpha   90.00
_cell.angle_beta   90.00
_cell.angle_gamma   90.00
#
_symmetry.space_group_name_H-M   'P 1'
#
loop_
_entity.id
_entity.type
_entity.pdbx_description
1 polymer ?
#
loop_
_entity_poly.entity_id
_entity_poly.type
_entity_poly.pdbx_seq_one_letter_code
_entity_poly.pdbx_strand_id
1 'polypeptide(L)'
;KTSFAKSLPGQYNYFQGRWRLDSWKNSAHYLIFDDIPWDQFEQLGFPSKKGLLTQNGLTMATDKYRPSTKINIRQPAIVLLNDEDAGSLIAQPPLTVEQQQTFNYWQHRAIIYHMGPDEYFHKPDYYQADNINQ
;
A
#
# COMPACT_ATOMS: atom_id res chain seq x y z
N LYS A 1 4.70 -12.47 2.07
CA LYS A 1 4.10 -11.23 1.50
C LYS A 1 5.09 -10.05 1.47
N THR A 2 5.65 -9.64 2.60
CA THR A 2 6.61 -8.52 2.68
C THR A 2 7.84 -8.69 1.80
N SER A 3 8.48 -9.87 1.83
CA SER A 3 9.66 -10.13 0.99
C SER A 3 9.36 -10.00 -0.50
N PHE A 4 8.16 -10.39 -0.94
CA PHE A 4 7.73 -10.28 -2.33
C PHE A 4 7.54 -8.82 -2.74
N ALA A 5 6.76 -8.05 -1.96
CA ALA A 5 6.55 -6.62 -2.25
C ALA A 5 7.87 -5.82 -2.30
N LYS A 6 8.84 -6.16 -1.44
CA LYS A 6 10.19 -5.57 -1.43
C LYS A 6 11.09 -6.05 -2.58
N SER A 7 10.78 -7.19 -3.20
CA SER A 7 11.52 -7.72 -4.35
C SER A 7 11.09 -7.14 -5.70
N LEU A 8 9.97 -6.40 -5.75
CA LEU A 8 9.53 -5.76 -6.98
C LEU A 8 10.58 -4.72 -7.45
N PRO A 9 10.78 -4.57 -8.77
CA PRO A 9 11.77 -3.64 -9.29
C PRO A 9 11.37 -2.19 -8.99
N GLY A 10 12.34 -1.41 -8.49
CA GLY A 10 12.18 0.02 -8.28
C GLY A 10 12.41 0.47 -6.84
N GLN A 11 12.38 1.79 -6.64
CA GLN A 11 12.43 2.39 -5.31
C GLN A 11 11.03 2.36 -4.69
N TYR A 12 10.95 2.15 -3.38
CA TYR A 12 9.69 2.16 -2.67
C TYR A 12 9.80 2.92 -1.35
N ASN A 13 8.65 3.45 -0.90
CA ASN A 13 8.49 3.87 0.49
C ASN A 13 7.86 2.71 1.26
N TYR A 14 8.52 2.24 2.31
CA TYR A 14 8.04 1.14 3.15
C TYR A 14 7.59 1.68 4.51
N PHE A 15 6.37 1.35 4.89
CA PHE A 15 5.77 1.74 6.17
C PHE A 15 5.31 0.50 6.92
N GLN A 16 5.79 0.36 8.16
CA GLN A 16 5.37 -0.69 9.07
C GLN A 16 4.99 -0.05 10.41
N GLY A 17 3.73 -0.21 10.81
CA GLY A 17 3.18 0.27 12.08
C GLY A 17 2.91 1.78 12.16
N ARG A 18 3.84 2.68 11.83
CA ARG A 18 3.61 4.15 11.99
C ARG A 18 4.11 4.98 10.82
N TRP A 19 3.43 6.11 10.59
CA TRP A 19 3.88 7.12 9.64
C TRP A 19 5.19 7.75 10.11
N ARG A 20 6.10 7.96 9.15
CA ARG A 20 7.37 8.67 9.34
C ARG A 20 7.67 9.44 8.07
N LEU A 21 7.60 10.76 8.16
CA LEU A 21 7.87 11.64 7.03
C LEU A 21 9.31 11.52 6.53
N ASP A 22 10.27 11.18 7.39
CA ASP A 22 11.67 10.93 6.99
C ASP A 22 11.84 9.75 6.02
N SER A 23 10.89 8.80 6.07
CA SER A 23 10.90 7.65 5.17
C SER A 23 10.24 7.96 3.82
N TRP A 24 9.65 9.14 3.67
CA TRP A 24 8.99 9.56 2.44
C TRP A 24 10.01 10.04 1.41
N LYS A 25 10.06 9.34 0.27
CA LYS A 25 10.81 9.77 -0.92
C LYS A 25 9.84 10.04 -2.05
N ASN A 26 9.84 11.26 -2.58
CA ASN A 26 9.05 11.63 -3.76
C ASN A 26 9.50 10.85 -5.02
N SER A 27 10.73 10.34 -5.04
CA SER A 27 11.28 9.51 -6.12
C SER A 27 10.87 8.04 -6.04
N ALA A 28 10.17 7.61 -4.99
CA ALA A 28 9.68 6.24 -4.91
C ALA A 28 8.73 5.96 -6.07
N HIS A 29 8.81 4.75 -6.61
CA HIS A 29 7.93 4.26 -7.65
C HIS A 29 6.63 3.69 -7.08
N TYR A 30 6.66 3.15 -5.85
CA TYR A 30 5.48 2.58 -5.19
C TYR A 30 5.54 2.73 -3.66
N LEU A 31 4.40 2.54 -3.00
CA LEU A 31 4.26 2.53 -1.54
C LEU A 31 3.99 1.10 -1.07
N ILE A 32 4.55 0.72 0.08
CA ILE A 32 4.24 -0.54 0.75
C ILE A 32 3.78 -0.21 2.18
N PHE A 33 2.57 -0.62 2.51
CA PHE A 33 1.98 -0.56 3.84
C PHE A 33 1.88 -1.98 4.37
N ASP A 34 2.63 -2.28 5.42
CA ASP A 34 2.76 -3.63 5.98
C ASP A 34 2.33 -3.63 7.43
N ASP A 35 1.42 -4.55 7.77
CA ASP A 35 0.95 -4.76 9.14
C ASP A 35 0.37 -3.47 9.76
N ILE A 36 -0.49 -2.80 8.99
CA ILE A 36 -1.19 -1.58 9.44
C ILE A 36 -2.68 -1.93 9.62
N PRO A 37 -3.18 -1.93 10.87
CA PRO A 37 -4.60 -2.13 11.12
C PRO A 37 -5.42 -1.07 10.40
N TRP A 38 -6.41 -1.51 9.63
CA TRP A 38 -7.15 -0.65 8.71
C TRP A 38 -7.91 0.48 9.40
N ASP A 39 -8.45 0.20 10.58
CA ASP A 39 -9.18 1.11 11.46
C ASP A 39 -8.27 2.11 12.20
N GLN A 40 -6.96 1.83 12.27
CA GLN A 40 -5.98 2.65 12.98
C GLN A 40 -5.10 3.49 12.04
N PHE A 41 -5.32 3.45 10.73
CA PHE A 41 -4.46 4.11 9.74
C PHE A 41 -4.18 5.58 10.10
N GLU A 42 -5.21 6.40 10.28
CA GLU A 42 -5.05 7.81 10.68
C GLU A 42 -4.57 7.97 12.14
N GLN A 43 -4.92 7.03 13.04
CA GLN A 43 -4.49 7.06 14.44
C GLN A 43 -2.99 6.81 14.59
N LEU A 44 -2.40 6.04 13.67
CA LEU A 44 -0.97 5.75 13.55
C LEU A 44 -0.18 6.89 12.87
N GLY A 45 -0.85 8.03 12.64
CA GLY A 45 -0.26 9.26 12.12
C GLY A 45 -0.18 9.32 10.60
N PHE A 46 -0.72 8.35 9.88
CA PHE A 46 -0.73 8.42 8.43
C PHE A 46 -1.64 9.55 7.95
N PRO A 47 -1.26 10.22 6.84
CA PRO A 47 -2.20 11.00 6.04
C PRO A 47 -3.45 10.19 5.71
N SER A 48 -4.53 10.86 5.27
CA SER A 48 -5.77 10.17 4.95
C SER A 48 -5.52 8.96 4.04
N LYS A 49 -6.06 7.81 4.41
CA LYS A 49 -5.95 6.58 3.61
C LYS A 49 -6.38 6.83 2.16
N LYS A 50 -7.36 7.71 1.97
CA LYS A 50 -7.80 8.13 0.63
C LYS A 50 -6.72 8.84 -0.15
N GLY A 51 -6.03 9.80 0.46
CA GLY A 51 -4.92 10.49 -0.20
C GLY A 51 -3.82 9.53 -0.65
N LEU A 52 -3.44 8.60 0.23
CA LEU A 52 -2.33 7.68 0.01
C LEU A 52 -2.63 6.58 -1.01
N LEU A 53 -3.84 6.01 -0.98
CA LEU A 53 -4.18 4.86 -1.82
C LEU A 53 -4.76 5.24 -3.19
N THR A 54 -5.38 6.42 -3.37
CA THR A 54 -5.94 6.82 -4.68
C THR A 54 -4.99 7.60 -5.57
N GLN A 55 -3.76 7.86 -5.13
CA GLN A 55 -2.84 8.78 -5.82
C GLN A 55 -3.46 10.17 -5.96
N ASN A 56 -4.04 10.70 -4.88
CA ASN A 56 -4.80 11.97 -4.90
C ASN A 56 -3.95 13.22 -5.19
N GLY A 57 -2.66 13.05 -5.53
CA GLY A 57 -1.73 14.13 -5.78
C GLY A 57 -1.25 14.76 -4.48
N LEU A 58 -1.44 16.07 -4.35
CA LEU A 58 -0.86 16.81 -3.23
C LEU A 58 -1.65 16.59 -1.93
N THR A 59 -0.94 16.24 -0.86
CA THR A 59 -1.50 16.14 0.49
C THR A 59 -0.57 16.79 1.51
N MET A 60 -1.15 17.28 2.61
CA MET A 60 -0.37 17.72 3.77
C MET A 60 -0.08 16.50 4.65
N ALA A 61 1.20 16.21 4.87
CA ALA A 61 1.63 15.22 5.85
C ALA A 61 2.33 15.92 7.01
N THR A 62 2.11 15.42 8.23
CA THR A 62 2.77 15.96 9.42
C THR A 62 3.21 14.79 10.29
N ASP A 63 4.38 14.94 10.91
CA ASP A 63 4.81 14.09 12.00
C ASP A 63 4.62 14.84 13.32
N LYS A 64 4.58 14.08 14.42
CA LYS A 64 4.59 14.67 15.75
C LYS A 64 5.82 15.55 15.92
N TYR A 65 5.61 16.77 16.42
CA TYR A 65 6.67 17.78 16.64
C TYR A 65 7.36 18.29 15.38
N ARG A 66 6.76 18.13 14.20
CA ARG A 66 7.30 18.66 12.94
C ARG A 66 6.30 19.58 12.25
N PRO A 67 6.79 20.59 11.51
CA PRO A 67 5.93 21.38 10.65
C PRO A 67 5.32 20.48 9.57
N SER A 68 4.08 20.80 9.21
CA SER A 68 3.38 20.10 8.13
C SER A 68 4.10 20.34 6.79
N THR A 69 4.25 19.28 6.01
CA THR A 69 4.96 19.27 4.74
C THR A 69 4.03 18.82 3.63
N LYS A 70 4.11 19.49 2.48
CA LYS A 70 3.40 19.07 1.27
C LYS A 70 4.12 17.86 0.67
N ILE A 71 3.42 16.75 0.54
CA ILE A 71 3.88 15.57 -0.19
C ILE A 71 3.02 15.37 -1.44
N ASN A 72 3.63 14.86 -2.50
CA ASN A 72 2.94 14.55 -3.74
C ASN A 72 2.82 13.03 -3.87
N ILE A 73 1.60 12.54 -3.75
CA ILE A 73 1.26 11.12 -3.77
C ILE A 73 0.80 10.78 -5.19
N ARG A 74 1.69 10.14 -5.94
CA ARG A 74 1.41 9.62 -7.30
C ARG A 74 1.73 8.14 -7.44
N GLN A 75 2.31 7.56 -6.39
CA GLN A 75 2.78 6.19 -6.35
C GLN A 75 1.60 5.23 -6.14
N PRO A 76 1.49 4.14 -6.91
CA PRO A 76 0.61 3.04 -6.55
C PRO A 76 1.00 2.47 -5.17
N ALA A 77 -0.01 1.99 -4.44
CA ALA A 77 0.16 1.44 -3.11
C ALA A 77 -0.09 -0.07 -3.07
N ILE A 78 0.75 -0.76 -2.31
CA ILE A 78 0.64 -2.17 -1.95
C ILE A 78 0.31 -2.22 -0.46
N VAL A 79 -0.81 -2.83 -0.11
CA VAL A 79 -1.21 -3.03 1.30
C VAL A 79 -1.10 -4.52 1.60
N LEU A 80 -0.31 -4.85 2.62
CA LEU A 80 -0.05 -6.21 3.08
C LEU A 80 -0.74 -6.40 4.42
N LEU A 81 -1.67 -7.35 4.46
CA LEU A 81 -2.51 -7.62 5.63
C LEU A 81 -2.31 -9.07 6.08
N ASN A 82 -2.51 -9.34 7.36
CA ASN A 82 -2.72 -10.70 7.87
C ASN A 82 -4.20 -11.06 7.71
N ASP A 83 -4.52 -12.36 7.75
CA ASP A 83 -5.89 -12.85 7.54
C ASP A 83 -6.88 -12.27 8.55
N GLU A 84 -6.45 -12.11 9.80
CA GLU A 84 -7.20 -11.48 10.89
C GLU A 84 -7.53 -10.01 10.61
N ASP A 85 -6.62 -9.28 9.95
CA ASP A 85 -6.80 -7.88 9.56
C ASP A 85 -7.63 -7.76 8.27
N ALA A 86 -7.47 -8.72 7.34
CA ALA A 86 -8.29 -8.81 6.13
C ALA A 86 -9.76 -9.10 6.48
N GLY A 87 -10.01 -9.85 7.56
CA GLY A 87 -11.34 -10.03 8.13
C GLY A 87 -12.05 -8.70 8.41
N SER A 88 -11.35 -7.66 8.86
CA SER A 88 -11.97 -6.33 9.10
C SER A 88 -12.37 -5.57 7.81
N LEU A 89 -11.76 -5.92 6.66
CA LEU A 89 -12.13 -5.40 5.34
C LEU A 89 -13.32 -6.14 4.72
N ILE A 90 -13.46 -7.43 5.04
CA ILE A 90 -14.45 -8.34 4.41
C ILE A 90 -15.68 -8.51 5.31
N ALA A 91 -15.51 -8.48 6.63
CA ALA A 91 -16.57 -8.54 7.63
C ALA A 91 -16.99 -7.13 8.06
N GLN A 92 -17.66 -6.42 7.16
CA GLN A 92 -18.51 -5.29 7.52
C GLN A 92 -19.97 -5.74 7.34
N PRO A 93 -20.93 -5.21 8.11
CA PRO A 93 -22.35 -5.30 7.74
C PRO A 93 -22.52 -4.84 6.28
N PRO A 94 -23.58 -5.26 5.57
CA PRO A 94 -23.74 -4.99 4.14
C PRO A 94 -23.45 -3.51 3.86
N LEU A 95 -22.39 -3.28 3.08
CA LEU A 95 -21.92 -1.94 2.76
C LEU A 95 -23.07 -1.17 2.14
N THR A 96 -23.23 0.10 2.49
CA THR A 96 -24.14 0.97 1.75
C THR A 96 -23.67 1.06 0.29
N VAL A 97 -24.56 1.39 -0.64
CA VAL A 97 -24.22 1.52 -2.07
C VAL A 97 -23.01 2.45 -2.29
N GLU A 98 -22.91 3.53 -1.50
CA GLU A 98 -21.82 4.50 -1.55
C GLU A 98 -20.49 3.92 -1.02
N GLN A 99 -20.53 3.11 0.04
CA GLN A 99 -19.37 2.39 0.55
C GLN A 99 -18.91 1.29 -0.41
N GLN A 100 -19.84 0.58 -1.06
CA GLN A 100 -19.55 -0.43 -2.07
C GLN A 100 -18.89 0.18 -3.32
N GLN A 101 -19.38 1.33 -3.79
CA GLN A 101 -18.76 2.08 -4.89
C GLN A 101 -17.36 2.55 -4.52
N THR A 102 -17.19 3.01 -3.28
CA THR A 102 -15.88 3.41 -2.74
C THR A 102 -14.94 2.20 -2.68
N PHE A 103 -15.40 1.04 -2.20
CA PHE A 103 -14.68 -0.24 -2.19
C PHE A 103 -14.22 -0.69 -3.58
N ASN A 104 -15.14 -0.73 -4.55
CA ASN A 104 -14.82 -1.09 -5.93
C ASN A 104 -13.82 -0.11 -6.56
N TYR A 105 -13.96 1.18 -6.25
CA TYR A 105 -13.00 2.21 -6.67
C TYR A 105 -11.60 1.96 -6.09
N TRP A 106 -11.48 1.45 -4.86
CA TRP A 106 -10.19 1.08 -4.24
C TRP A 106 -9.53 -0.11 -4.93
N GLN A 107 -10.28 -1.18 -5.21
CA GLN A 107 -9.73 -2.38 -5.85
C GLN A 107 -9.11 -2.11 -7.23
N HIS A 108 -9.63 -1.13 -7.97
CA HIS A 108 -9.08 -0.77 -9.28
C HIS A 108 -7.84 0.14 -9.22
N ARG A 109 -7.50 0.70 -8.05
CA ARG A 109 -6.39 1.68 -7.90
C ARG A 109 -5.30 1.27 -6.91
N ALA A 110 -5.57 0.29 -6.05
CA ALA A 110 -4.61 -0.31 -5.14
C ALA A 110 -4.47 -1.80 -5.46
N ILE A 111 -3.25 -2.32 -5.46
CA ILE A 111 -3.01 -3.76 -5.53
C ILE A 111 -3.10 -4.29 -4.11
N ILE A 112 -4.25 -4.87 -3.76
CA ILE A 112 -4.43 -5.58 -2.49
C ILE A 112 -3.93 -7.00 -2.70
N TYR A 113 -2.86 -7.36 -2.01
CA TYR A 113 -2.26 -8.69 -2.12
C TYR A 113 -2.57 -9.51 -0.88
N HIS A 114 -3.42 -10.53 -1.04
CA HIS A 114 -3.72 -11.52 -0.01
C HIS A 114 -2.90 -12.77 -0.32
N MET A 115 -2.15 -13.30 0.65
CA MET A 115 -1.57 -14.63 0.55
C MET A 115 -2.00 -15.44 1.75
N GLY A 116 -2.73 -16.52 1.52
CA GLY A 116 -3.13 -17.45 2.56
C GLY A 116 -1.92 -18.20 3.16
N PRO A 117 -2.08 -18.83 4.33
CA PRO A 117 -1.01 -19.56 5.03
C PRO A 117 -0.38 -20.70 4.21
N ASP A 118 -1.12 -21.24 3.23
CA ASP A 118 -0.67 -22.34 2.37
C ASP A 118 -0.26 -21.90 0.95
N GLU A 119 -0.28 -20.60 0.65
CA GLU A 119 0.11 -20.07 -0.66
C GLU A 119 1.62 -19.81 -0.71
N TYR A 120 2.36 -20.82 -1.17
CA TYR A 120 3.77 -20.68 -1.55
C TYR A 120 3.87 -20.29 -3.03
N PHE A 121 4.59 -19.21 -3.33
CA PHE A 121 4.83 -18.82 -4.70
C PHE A 121 5.88 -19.73 -5.34
N HIS A 122 5.48 -20.49 -6.37
CA HIS A 122 6.41 -20.94 -7.40
C HIS A 122 6.91 -19.70 -8.13
N LYS A 123 8.21 -19.41 -8.01
CA LYS A 123 8.88 -18.41 -8.84
C LYS A 123 8.63 -18.82 -10.31
N PRO A 124 7.96 -18.00 -11.14
CA PRO A 124 7.86 -18.33 -12.55
C PRO A 124 9.27 -18.27 -13.14
N ASP A 125 9.69 -19.32 -13.85
CA ASP A 125 10.99 -19.41 -14.53
C ASP A 125 11.08 -18.47 -15.76
N TYR A 126 10.52 -17.27 -15.69
CA TYR A 126 10.54 -16.29 -16.77
C TYR A 126 11.46 -15.14 -16.44
N TYR A 127 12.76 -15.43 -16.56
CA TYR A 127 13.79 -14.52 -17.06
C TYR A 127 14.89 -15.38 -17.70
N GLN A 128 14.57 -16.05 -18.81
CA GLN A 128 15.62 -16.23 -19.82
C GLN A 128 15.75 -14.87 -20.49
N ALA A 129 16.86 -14.18 -20.20
CA ALA A 129 17.24 -13.01 -20.94
C ALA A 129 17.37 -13.43 -22.40
N ASP A 130 16.47 -12.95 -23.26
CA ASP A 130 16.69 -13.05 -24.70
C ASP A 130 18.03 -12.39 -25.00
N ASN A 131 18.94 -13.21 -25.51
CA ASN A 131 20.26 -12.80 -25.97
C ASN A 131 20.09 -11.78 -27.09
N ILE A 132 20.13 -10.49 -26.77
CA ILE A 132 20.44 -9.45 -27.74
C ILE A 132 21.94 -9.56 -28.00
N ASN A 133 22.32 -10.36 -29.00
CA ASN A 133 23.51 -10.18 -29.83
C ASN A 133 23.44 -11.15 -31.01
N GLN A 134 22.90 -10.68 -32.12
CA GLN A 134 23.39 -10.93 -33.49
C GLN A 134 22.86 -9.85 -34.42
#